data_AF-A0A8D9A5N3-F1
#
_entry.id   AF-A0A8D9A5N3-F1
#
_cell.length_a   1.000
_cell.length_b   1.000
_cell.length_c   1.000
_cell.angle_alpha   90.00
_cell.angle_beta   90.00
_cell.angle_gamma   90.00
#
_symmetry.space_group_name_H-M   'P 1'
#
loop_
_entity.id
_entity.type
_entity.pdbx_description
1 polymer ?
#
loop_
_entity_poly.entity_id
_entity_poly.type
_entity_poly.pdbx_seq_one_letter_code
_entity_poly.pdbx_strand_id
1 'polypeptide(L)'
;MGYEAFTTVQPAITLSYFNLTGLAEPIRLLLVYMNWNFTDHRIPYDQWLDVKKDYPFGKVPCFTMDGVQYHQSRAVGRYLARKAGLYGIGSEEDDMKIDMLVDTIDDMRQAVAGWYYEKDPILRKNKYNPMLLDTLPYYLSKLNIMARENNGFLLKKNQVRIHDAI
;
A
#
# COMPACT_ATOMS: atom_id res chain seq x y z
N MET A 1 -30.04 -31.26 9.79
CA MET A 1 -30.01 -29.78 9.76
C MET A 1 -28.77 -29.38 8.99
N GLY A 2 -28.93 -28.98 7.74
CA GLY A 2 -27.82 -28.53 6.90
C GLY A 2 -27.42 -27.11 7.28
N TYR A 3 -26.12 -26.87 7.38
CA TYR A 3 -25.58 -25.52 7.47
C TYR A 3 -25.76 -24.86 6.11
N GLU A 4 -26.72 -23.95 5.99
CA GLU A 4 -26.72 -22.99 4.88
C GLU A 4 -25.51 -22.07 5.08
N ALA A 5 -24.49 -22.27 4.26
CA ALA A 5 -23.42 -21.31 4.11
C ALA A 5 -24.06 -20.04 3.56
N PHE A 6 -24.22 -19.02 4.40
CA PHE A 6 -24.46 -17.66 3.94
C PHE A 6 -23.28 -17.30 3.04
N THR A 7 -23.44 -17.45 1.73
CA THR A 7 -22.52 -16.89 0.75
C THR A 7 -22.68 -15.38 0.84
N THR A 8 -21.90 -14.75 1.71
CA THR A 8 -21.73 -13.31 1.69
C THR A 8 -21.22 -12.96 0.30
N VAL A 9 -22.08 -12.35 -0.52
CA VAL A 9 -21.72 -11.89 -1.86
C VAL A 9 -20.57 -10.89 -1.67
N GLN A 10 -19.40 -11.24 -2.20
CA GLN A 10 -18.23 -10.37 -2.16
C GLN A 10 -18.55 -9.08 -2.95
N PRO A 11 -18.15 -7.89 -2.47
CA PRO A 11 -18.35 -6.65 -3.22
C PRO A 11 -17.70 -6.71 -4.61
N ALA A 12 -18.32 -6.05 -5.58
CA ALA A 12 -17.76 -5.91 -6.92
C ALA A 12 -16.61 -4.89 -6.87
N ILE A 13 -15.38 -5.38 -7.07
CA ILE A 13 -14.17 -4.56 -6.93
C ILE A 13 -13.50 -4.36 -8.28
N THR A 14 -13.15 -3.11 -8.58
CA THR A 14 -12.23 -2.74 -9.67
C THR A 14 -11.11 -1.85 -9.13
N LEU A 15 -9.87 -2.26 -9.33
CA LEU A 15 -8.70 -1.43 -9.04
C LEU A 15 -8.18 -0.86 -10.35
N SER A 16 -8.33 0.46 -10.54
CA SER A 16 -7.80 1.16 -11.71
C SER A 16 -6.44 1.76 -11.41
N TYR A 17 -5.43 1.44 -12.22
CA TYR A 17 -4.11 2.07 -12.16
C TYR A 17 -3.38 1.96 -13.49
N PHE A 18 -2.25 2.63 -13.65
CA PHE A 18 -1.39 2.41 -14.81
C PHE A 18 -0.88 0.97 -14.84
N ASN A 19 -0.41 0.52 -16.02
CA ASN A 19 0.23 -0.78 -16.17
C ASN A 19 1.63 -0.84 -15.51
N LEU A 20 1.65 -0.74 -14.18
CA LEU A 20 2.80 -0.79 -13.31
C LEU A 20 2.40 -1.30 -11.92
N THR A 21 3.39 -1.66 -11.10
CA THR A 21 3.18 -2.05 -9.70
C THR A 21 2.82 -0.80 -8.87
N GLY A 22 3.83 0.02 -8.57
CA GLY A 22 3.73 1.34 -7.95
C GLY A 22 2.77 1.41 -6.77
N LEU A 23 1.94 2.44 -6.74
CA LEU A 23 1.05 2.72 -5.61
C LEU A 23 -0.15 1.77 -5.50
N ALA A 24 -0.48 1.02 -6.55
CA ALA A 24 -1.58 0.04 -6.52
C ALA A 24 -1.14 -1.32 -5.98
N GLU A 25 0.15 -1.63 -6.00
CA GLU A 25 0.64 -2.96 -5.65
C GLU A 25 0.28 -3.39 -4.21
N PRO A 26 0.40 -2.54 -3.18
CA PRO A 26 -0.04 -2.91 -1.83
C PRO A 26 -1.53 -3.28 -1.78
N ILE A 27 -2.37 -2.63 -2.59
CA ILE A 27 -3.80 -2.93 -2.67
C ILE A 27 -4.01 -4.29 -3.34
N ARG A 28 -3.32 -4.58 -4.45
CA ARG A 28 -3.39 -5.89 -5.12
C ARG A 28 -3.00 -7.02 -4.17
N LEU A 29 -1.90 -6.85 -3.44
CA LEU A 29 -1.42 -7.86 -2.49
C LEU A 29 -2.42 -8.09 -1.35
N LEU A 30 -3.06 -7.05 -0.83
CA LEU A 30 -4.09 -7.18 0.19
C LEU A 30 -5.35 -7.89 -0.33
N LEU A 31 -5.79 -7.57 -1.56
CA LEU A 31 -6.93 -8.25 -2.19
C LEU A 31 -6.64 -9.74 -2.41
N VAL A 32 -5.43 -10.07 -2.89
CA VAL A 32 -4.98 -11.46 -3.03
C VAL A 32 -4.86 -12.17 -1.68
N TYR A 33 -4.30 -11.50 -0.66
CA TYR A 33 -4.18 -12.06 0.69
C TYR A 33 -5.53 -12.46 1.29
N MET A 34 -6.57 -11.65 1.05
CA MET A 34 -7.95 -11.93 1.48
C MET A 34 -8.69 -12.90 0.57
N ASN A 35 -8.07 -13.37 -0.52
CA ASN A 35 -8.70 -14.17 -1.57
C ASN A 35 -9.96 -13.49 -2.16
N TRP A 36 -9.92 -12.16 -2.31
CA TRP A 36 -10.99 -11.36 -2.91
C TRP A 36 -10.79 -11.25 -4.42
N ASN A 37 -11.81 -11.61 -5.19
CA ASN A 37 -11.84 -11.42 -6.64
C ASN A 37 -11.93 -9.93 -6.99
N PHE A 38 -11.16 -9.47 -7.97
CA PHE A 38 -11.24 -8.08 -8.42
C PHE A 38 -10.84 -7.94 -9.89
N THR A 39 -11.31 -6.87 -10.52
CA THR A 39 -10.83 -6.46 -11.84
C THR A 39 -9.59 -5.57 -11.69
N ASP A 40 -8.42 -6.02 -12.16
CA ASP A 40 -7.20 -5.20 -12.27
C ASP A 40 -7.24 -4.39 -13.56
N HIS A 41 -7.92 -3.24 -13.53
CA HIS A 41 -8.08 -2.37 -14.68
C HIS A 41 -6.80 -1.55 -14.92
N ARG A 42 -6.00 -1.99 -15.89
CA ARG A 42 -4.72 -1.36 -16.23
C ARG A 42 -4.89 -0.35 -17.37
N ILE A 43 -4.74 0.93 -17.03
CA ILE A 43 -4.90 2.05 -17.96
C ILE A 43 -3.59 2.24 -18.75
N PRO A 44 -3.64 2.17 -20.09
CA PRO A 44 -2.53 2.55 -20.94
C PRO A 44 -2.18 4.04 -20.79
N TYR A 45 -0.88 4.38 -20.82
CA TYR A 45 -0.42 5.76 -20.58
C TYR A 45 -0.92 6.76 -21.64
N ASP A 46 -1.07 6.31 -22.88
CA ASP A 46 -1.59 7.09 -24.01
C ASP A 46 -3.08 7.41 -23.89
N GLN A 47 -3.85 6.55 -23.22
CA GLN A 47 -5.28 6.77 -22.94
C GLN A 47 -5.54 7.61 -21.69
N TRP A 48 -4.53 7.85 -20.85
CA TRP A 48 -4.72 8.48 -19.54
C TRP A 48 -5.37 9.85 -19.64
N LEU A 49 -4.97 10.68 -20.61
CA LEU A 49 -5.50 12.04 -20.73
C LEU A 49 -6.99 12.05 -21.05
N ASP A 50 -7.49 11.06 -21.78
CA ASP A 50 -8.90 10.96 -22.17
C ASP A 50 -9.80 10.55 -20.99
N VAL A 51 -9.30 9.63 -20.15
CA VAL A 51 -10.06 9.07 -19.01
C VAL A 51 -9.80 9.79 -17.69
N LYS A 52 -8.78 10.67 -17.60
CA LYS A 52 -8.37 11.33 -16.35
C LYS A 52 -9.54 12.01 -15.62
N LYS A 53 -10.44 12.65 -16.36
CA LYS A 53 -11.61 13.36 -15.82
C LYS A 53 -12.61 12.43 -15.11
N ASP A 54 -12.58 11.13 -15.40
CA ASP A 54 -13.49 10.13 -14.86
C ASP A 54 -13.02 9.57 -13.50
N TYR A 55 -11.86 10.04 -13.01
CA TYR A 55 -11.25 9.63 -11.74
C TYR A 55 -11.24 10.77 -10.72
N PRO A 56 -11.44 10.49 -9.41
CA PRO A 56 -11.47 11.53 -8.38
C PRO A 56 -10.13 12.26 -8.33
N PHE A 57 -10.20 13.60 -8.31
CA PHE A 57 -9.04 14.49 -8.34
C PHE A 57 -8.13 14.31 -9.57
N GLY A 58 -8.59 13.58 -10.60
CA GLY A 58 -7.78 13.23 -11.77
C GLY A 58 -6.52 12.45 -11.41
N LYS A 59 -6.62 11.50 -10.46
CA LYS A 59 -5.51 10.69 -9.98
C LYS A 59 -5.87 9.21 -9.90
N VAL A 60 -4.85 8.37 -10.04
CA VAL A 60 -4.90 6.93 -9.80
C VAL A 60 -3.74 6.54 -8.86
N PRO A 61 -3.85 5.45 -8.08
CA PRO A 61 -4.85 4.39 -8.15
C PRO A 61 -6.23 4.80 -7.64
N CYS A 62 -7.26 4.25 -8.26
CA CYS A 62 -8.65 4.40 -7.87
C CYS A 62 -9.23 3.03 -7.55
N PHE A 63 -9.73 2.87 -6.33
CA PHE A 63 -10.38 1.64 -5.85
C PHE A 63 -11.89 1.82 -5.95
N THR A 64 -12.54 1.03 -6.80
CA THR A 64 -13.99 1.07 -6.96
C THR A 64 -14.59 -0.14 -6.26
N MET A 65 -15.56 0.09 -5.39
CA MET A 65 -16.27 -0.96 -4.66
C MET A 65 -17.76 -0.69 -4.77
N ASP A 66 -18.50 -1.65 -5.34
CA ASP A 66 -19.94 -1.55 -5.59
C ASP A 66 -20.35 -0.25 -6.30
N GLY A 67 -19.57 0.14 -7.30
CA GLY A 67 -19.77 1.34 -8.11
C GLY A 67 -19.30 2.66 -7.47
N VAL A 68 -18.86 2.65 -6.21
CA VAL A 68 -18.34 3.84 -5.53
C VAL A 68 -16.83 3.91 -5.67
N GLN A 69 -16.31 5.05 -6.13
CA GLN A 69 -14.88 5.30 -6.30
C GLN A 69 -14.23 5.87 -5.04
N TYR A 70 -13.08 5.31 -4.65
CA TYR A 70 -12.25 5.74 -3.55
C TYR A 70 -10.82 6.02 -4.04
N HIS A 71 -10.17 7.02 -3.44
CA HIS A 71 -8.81 7.46 -3.79
C HIS A 71 -7.91 7.50 -2.54
N GLN A 72 -6.63 7.85 -2.72
CA GLN A 72 -5.54 7.72 -1.73
C GLN A 72 -5.19 6.25 -1.42
N SER A 73 -4.19 5.72 -2.12
CA SER A 73 -3.79 4.30 -2.03
C SER A 73 -3.54 3.82 -0.60
N ARG A 74 -2.89 4.64 0.23
CA ARG A 74 -2.59 4.31 1.64
C ARG A 74 -3.85 4.22 2.49
N ALA A 75 -4.84 5.07 2.24
CA ALA A 75 -6.12 5.03 2.96
C ALA A 75 -6.92 3.78 2.59
N VAL A 76 -6.98 3.44 1.29
CA VAL A 76 -7.54 2.18 0.80
C VAL A 76 -6.79 0.98 1.38
N GLY A 77 -5.45 1.04 1.40
CA GLY A 77 -4.61 0.00 1.99
C GLY A 77 -4.95 -0.24 3.46
N ARG A 78 -5.08 0.82 4.27
CA ARG A 78 -5.52 0.70 5.69
C ARG A 78 -6.91 0.12 5.83
N TYR A 79 -7.86 0.50 4.97
CA TYR A 79 -9.19 -0.08 4.97
C TYR A 79 -9.15 -1.60 4.71
N LEU A 80 -8.42 -2.04 3.69
CA LEU A 80 -8.29 -3.46 3.36
C LEU A 80 -7.48 -4.22 4.42
N ALA A 81 -6.42 -3.62 4.98
CA ALA A 81 -5.66 -4.22 6.08
C ALA A 81 -6.52 -4.44 7.32
N ARG A 82 -7.46 -3.53 7.65
CA ARG A 82 -8.46 -3.75 8.71
C ARG A 82 -9.38 -4.93 8.37
N LYS A 83 -9.86 -5.03 7.13
CA LYS A 83 -10.69 -6.16 6.67
C LYS A 83 -9.93 -7.49 6.73
N ALA A 84 -8.63 -7.47 6.45
CA ALA A 84 -7.74 -8.63 6.51
C ALA A 84 -7.31 -9.01 7.94
N GLY A 85 -7.69 -8.23 8.96
CA GLY A 85 -7.22 -8.45 10.34
C GLY A 85 -5.72 -8.21 10.51
N LEU A 86 -5.14 -7.30 9.73
CA LEU A 86 -3.72 -6.91 9.76
C LEU A 86 -3.48 -5.51 10.37
N TYR A 87 -4.55 -4.74 10.60
CA TYR A 87 -4.52 -3.38 11.15
C TYR A 87 -5.74 -3.18 12.07
N GLY A 88 -5.65 -2.39 13.13
CA GLY A 88 -6.77 -2.12 14.04
C GLY A 88 -7.11 -3.28 14.98
N ILE A 89 -6.15 -4.19 15.18
CA ILE A 89 -6.26 -5.39 16.03
C ILE A 89 -5.38 -5.33 17.28
N GLY A 90 -4.55 -4.28 17.38
CA GLY A 90 -3.62 -4.02 18.47
C GLY A 90 -4.05 -2.79 19.28
N SER A 91 -3.10 -2.13 19.93
CA SER A 91 -3.35 -0.82 20.54
C SER A 91 -3.39 0.28 19.48
N GLU A 92 -3.94 1.44 19.82
CA GLU A 92 -3.85 2.65 18.99
C GLU A 92 -2.38 3.04 18.72
N GLU A 93 -1.48 2.74 19.67
CA GLU A 93 -0.03 2.94 19.49
C GLU A 93 0.56 1.99 18.45
N ASP A 94 0.12 0.74 18.39
CA ASP A 94 0.54 -0.21 17.35
C ASP A 94 0.07 0.27 15.97
N ASP A 95 -1.18 0.71 15.85
CA ASP A 95 -1.73 1.28 14.61
C ASP A 95 -0.93 2.52 14.16
N MET A 96 -0.59 3.42 15.09
CA MET A 96 0.27 4.57 14.81
C MET A 96 1.66 4.15 14.33
N LYS A 97 2.28 3.13 14.95
CA LYS A 97 3.59 2.60 14.52
C LYS A 97 3.52 1.99 13.12
N ILE A 98 2.42 1.31 12.77
CA ILE A 98 2.20 0.83 11.40
C ILE A 98 2.13 2.01 10.44
N ASP A 99 1.36 3.05 10.76
CA ASP A 99 1.24 4.23 9.90
C ASP A 99 2.58 4.91 9.67
N MET A 100 3.34 5.15 10.74
CA MET A 100 4.71 5.69 10.69
C MET A 100 5.61 4.86 9.77
N LEU A 101 5.58 3.53 9.88
CA LEU A 101 6.37 2.64 9.04
C LEU A 101 5.97 2.75 7.57
N VAL A 102 4.66 2.71 7.28
CA VAL A 102 4.17 2.82 5.90
C VAL A 102 4.54 4.19 5.33
N ASP A 103 4.47 5.28 6.11
CA ASP A 103 4.87 6.64 5.68
C ASP A 103 6.37 6.71 5.42
N THR A 104 7.19 6.13 6.30
CA THR A 104 8.65 6.04 6.12
C THR A 104 9.04 5.30 4.83
N ILE A 105 8.34 4.20 4.51
CA ILE A 105 8.55 3.47 3.25
C ILE A 105 8.14 4.31 2.04
N ASP A 106 7.10 5.13 2.15
CA ASP A 106 6.69 6.01 1.07
C ASP A 106 7.67 7.17 0.87
N ASP A 107 8.26 7.74 1.92
CA ASP A 107 9.34 8.73 1.78
C ASP A 107 10.52 8.16 0.98
N MET A 108 10.95 6.94 1.32
CA MET A 108 11.96 6.21 0.56
C MET A 108 11.53 6.02 -0.91
N ARG A 109 10.29 5.55 -1.14
CA ARG A 109 9.73 5.36 -2.50
C ARG A 109 9.65 6.68 -3.27
N GLN A 110 9.33 7.80 -2.61
CA GLN A 110 9.25 9.12 -3.22
C GLN A 110 10.62 9.60 -3.69
N ALA A 111 11.71 9.31 -2.96
CA ALA A 111 13.07 9.60 -3.43
C ALA A 111 13.41 8.84 -4.73
N VAL A 112 13.05 7.55 -4.79
CA VAL A 112 13.22 6.73 -6.01
C VAL A 112 12.38 7.30 -7.16
N ALA A 113 11.12 7.63 -6.89
CA ALA A 113 10.21 8.21 -7.88
C ALA A 113 10.72 9.58 -8.40
N GLY A 114 11.27 10.41 -7.51
CA GLY A 114 11.83 11.72 -7.85
C GLY A 114 13.05 11.65 -8.78
N TRP A 115 13.78 10.53 -8.77
CA TRP A 115 14.79 10.22 -9.78
C TRP A 115 14.16 9.59 -11.04
N TYR A 116 13.29 8.59 -10.89
CA TYR A 116 12.74 7.81 -11.99
C TYR A 116 11.94 8.66 -12.98
N TYR A 117 11.14 9.61 -12.46
CA TYR A 117 10.28 10.50 -13.26
C TYR A 117 10.93 11.85 -13.59
N GLU A 118 12.19 12.07 -13.25
CA GLU A 118 12.91 13.28 -13.66
C GLU A 118 13.07 13.32 -15.18
N LYS A 119 12.62 14.41 -15.81
CA LYS A 119 12.61 14.58 -17.27
C LYS A 119 13.90 15.20 -17.76
N ASP A 120 14.52 16.06 -16.97
CA ASP A 120 15.80 16.66 -17.32
C ASP A 120 16.92 15.60 -17.17
N PRO A 121 17.64 15.25 -18.25
CA PRO A 121 18.64 14.19 -18.22
C PRO A 121 19.84 14.53 -17.31
N ILE A 122 20.20 15.80 -17.17
CA ILE A 122 21.28 16.26 -16.30
C ILE A 122 20.85 16.14 -14.85
N LEU A 123 19.66 16.65 -14.50
CA LEU A 123 19.13 16.53 -13.14
C LEU A 123 18.91 15.07 -12.75
N ARG A 124 18.42 14.23 -13.68
CA ARG A 124 18.22 12.80 -13.43
C ARG A 124 19.55 12.10 -13.14
N LYS A 125 20.60 12.39 -13.92
CA LYS A 125 21.94 11.87 -13.67
C LYS A 125 22.48 12.33 -12.32
N ASN A 126 22.30 13.61 -11.98
CA ASN A 126 22.77 14.18 -10.72
C ASN A 126 22.03 13.61 -9.49
N LYS A 127 20.74 13.25 -9.64
CA LYS A 127 19.94 12.60 -8.58
C LYS A 127 20.26 11.13 -8.37
N TYR A 128 20.87 10.45 -9.36
CA TYR A 128 21.06 9.00 -9.32
C TYR A 128 21.93 8.54 -8.15
N ASN A 129 23.13 9.10 -8.01
CA ASN A 129 24.05 8.70 -6.94
C ASN A 129 23.52 9.04 -5.53
N PRO A 130 23.00 10.26 -5.26
CA PRO A 130 22.41 10.55 -3.94
C PRO A 130 21.22 9.64 -3.59
N MET A 131 20.39 9.27 -4.57
CA MET A 131 19.30 8.33 -4.35
C MET A 131 19.81 6.92 -4.07
N LEU A 132 20.77 6.42 -4.86
CA LEU A 132 21.25 5.04 -4.80
C LEU A 132 22.26 4.78 -3.67
N LEU A 133 23.17 5.71 -3.40
CA LEU A 133 24.31 5.52 -2.50
C LEU A 133 24.07 6.09 -1.10
N ASP A 134 23.18 7.08 -0.97
CA ASP A 134 22.90 7.71 0.33
C ASP A 134 21.49 7.34 0.79
N THR A 135 20.47 7.70 0.00
CA THR A 135 19.06 7.61 0.42
C THR A 135 18.60 6.17 0.62
N LEU A 136 18.74 5.32 -0.41
CA LEU A 136 18.31 3.93 -0.32
C LEU A 136 19.05 3.15 0.78
N PRO A 137 20.39 3.21 0.90
CA PRO A 137 21.10 2.51 1.96
C PRO A 137 20.73 3.01 3.35
N TYR A 138 20.48 4.32 3.52
CA TYR A 138 20.02 4.88 4.78
C TYR A 138 18.69 4.24 5.21
N TYR A 139 17.64 4.34 4.39
CA TYR A 139 16.32 3.79 4.73
C TYR A 139 16.37 2.27 4.90
N LEU A 140 16.99 1.55 3.97
CA LEU A 140 17.07 0.09 4.03
C LEU A 140 17.86 -0.40 5.25
N SER A 141 18.92 0.31 5.66
CA SER A 141 19.66 -0.04 6.88
C SER A 141 18.77 0.08 8.13
N LYS A 142 17.95 1.13 8.23
CA LYS A 142 17.02 1.34 9.34
C LYS A 142 15.91 0.30 9.36
N LEU A 143 15.31 0.01 8.20
CA LEU A 143 14.29 -1.04 8.05
C LEU A 143 14.86 -2.42 8.39
N ASN A 144 16.10 -2.72 8.01
CA ASN A 144 16.77 -3.97 8.36
C ASN A 144 17.06 -4.09 9.86
N ILE A 145 17.44 -3.00 10.53
CA ILE A 145 17.58 -2.97 12.00
C ILE A 145 16.23 -3.27 12.65
N MET A 146 15.17 -2.56 12.24
CA MET A 146 13.80 -2.79 12.74
C MET A 146 13.40 -4.26 12.55
N ALA A 147 13.64 -4.83 11.37
CA ALA A 147 13.34 -6.23 11.10
C ALA A 147 14.08 -7.19 12.04
N ARG A 148 15.38 -6.97 12.28
CA ARG A 148 16.19 -7.80 13.19
C ARG A 148 15.68 -7.73 14.63
N GLU A 149 15.37 -6.52 15.10
CA GLU A 149 14.86 -6.27 16.46
C GLU A 149 13.47 -6.89 16.68
N ASN A 150 12.70 -7.07 15.60
CA ASN A 150 11.32 -7.57 15.63
C ASN A 150 11.20 -9.01 15.08
N ASN A 151 12.23 -9.85 15.21
CA ASN A 151 12.22 -11.26 14.77
C ASN A 151 11.83 -11.48 13.29
N GLY A 152 12.27 -10.59 12.40
CA GLY A 152 12.01 -10.66 10.95
C GLY A 152 10.76 -9.91 10.50
N PHE A 153 10.00 -9.29 11.40
CA PHE A 153 8.88 -8.41 11.06
C PHE A 153 9.32 -6.95 11.11
N LEU A 154 8.77 -6.05 10.29
CA LEU A 154 9.08 -4.62 10.44
C LEU A 154 8.43 -4.00 11.69
N LEU A 155 7.34 -4.60 12.14
CA LEU A 155 6.71 -4.34 13.42
C LEU A 155 6.16 -5.67 13.93
N LYS A 156 6.66 -6.14 15.08
CA LYS A 156 6.11 -7.35 15.71
C LYS A 156 4.87 -6.97 16.50
N LYS A 157 3.77 -7.69 16.31
CA LYS A 157 2.61 -7.56 17.20
C LYS A 157 3.08 -7.87 18.62
N ASN A 158 2.85 -6.95 19.56
CA ASN A 158 3.19 -7.18 20.96
C ASN A 158 2.63 -8.55 21.41
N GLN A 159 3.50 -9.43 21.89
CA GLN A 159 3.08 -10.70 22.53
C GLN A 159 2.42 -10.47 23.90
N VAL A 160 2.35 -9.22 24.36
CA VAL A 160 1.72 -8.87 25.63
C VAL A 160 0.25 -8.58 25.38
N ARG A 161 -0.56 -9.64 25.33
CA ARG A 161 -1.91 -9.52 25.86
C ARG A 161 -1.76 -9.76 27.36
N ILE A 162 -1.99 -8.73 28.16
CA ILE A 162 -2.20 -8.84 29.61
C ILE A 162 -3.48 -9.66 29.83
N HIS A 163 -3.38 -10.98 29.69
CA HIS A 163 -4.23 -11.93 30.37
C HIS A 163 -3.43 -12.81 31.35
N ASP A 164 -2.16 -12.48 31.59
CA ASP A 164 -1.50 -12.79 32.85
C ASP A 164 -1.81 -11.67 33.85
N ALA A 165 -3.01 -11.75 34.45
CA ALA A 165 -3.40 -11.30 35.80
C ALA A 165 -4.92 -11.07 35.89
N ILE A 166 -5.72 -12.14 35.73
CA ILE A 166 -6.59 -12.71 36.80
C ILE A 166 -6.65 -14.21 36.59
#